data_AF-B5HE52-F1
#
_entry.id   AF-B5HE52-F1
#
_cell.length_a   1.000
_cell.length_b   1.000
_cell.length_c   1.000
_cell.angle_alpha   90.00
_cell.angle_beta   90.00
_cell.angle_gamma   90.00
#
_symmetry.space_group_name_H-M   'P 1'
#
loop_
_entity.id
_entity.type
_entity.pdbx_description
1 polymer ?
#
loop_
_entity_poly.entity_id
_entity_poly.type
_entity_poly.pdbx_seq_one_letter_code
_entity_poly.pdbx_strand_id
1 'polypeptide(L)'
;MRSAGRIGTLRAMAVAAVLLVPAPAAVAAEPEPAPAPARTEVTIAPVDLAGPAISTVKVTVKNAGPDRMRSLEVSFAGPVGWAVQPSVRSVDGTFAAGATAAAEFRIQVPEPRAGFTVRTFTATATYKGGDGAGTATATRSQRSGTPLADLADAYNNVGVTDESDPTPGNYDGGGNSFSAQKLADVGLTPGATVRALGAELTWPEAAAGTKGNVSSAGQAVTLNGRGGKLVFLGSGVGSGATGTATVYYKDGTTGTGSFGFPNWSFDPANAHGATLVASSDGRNRQNGYGNAGIAYRIFAHSIPLDAAKEVDFVVLPGNGNIHVFDMAIAP
;
A
#
# COMPACT_ATOMS: atom_id res chain seq x y z
N MET A 1 35.29 77.83 -46.01
CA MET A 1 34.34 76.73 -46.35
C MET A 1 33.52 76.42 -45.10
N ARG A 2 32.19 76.38 -45.22
CA ARG A 2 31.23 76.16 -44.12
C ARG A 2 31.22 74.69 -43.66
N SER A 3 31.10 74.45 -42.35
CA SER A 3 30.45 73.29 -41.69
C SER A 3 30.72 73.41 -40.17
N ALA A 4 29.78 73.82 -39.33
CA ALA A 4 28.71 73.03 -38.68
C ALA A 4 29.21 72.16 -37.50
N GLY A 5 28.60 72.38 -36.33
CA GLY A 5 28.77 71.56 -35.12
C GLY A 5 28.33 72.32 -33.87
N ARG A 6 27.10 72.07 -33.41
CA ARG A 6 26.34 72.88 -32.45
C ARG A 6 26.21 72.12 -31.11
N ILE A 7 26.11 72.91 -30.03
CA ILE A 7 25.35 72.69 -28.78
C ILE A 7 26.03 71.90 -27.66
N GLY A 8 26.09 72.55 -26.47
CA GLY A 8 25.43 71.98 -25.28
C GLY A 8 26.26 71.87 -24.00
N THR A 9 26.45 72.98 -23.28
CA THR A 9 26.90 73.01 -21.88
C THR A 9 25.85 72.46 -20.92
N LEU A 10 26.25 71.62 -19.95
CA LEU A 10 25.47 71.31 -18.74
C LEU A 10 26.39 71.34 -17.51
N ARG A 11 26.11 72.29 -16.61
CA ARG A 11 26.60 72.36 -15.23
C ARG A 11 25.77 71.41 -14.38
N ALA A 12 26.43 70.60 -13.55
CA ALA A 12 25.80 69.77 -12.53
C ALA A 12 25.59 70.56 -11.23
N MET A 13 24.38 70.45 -10.66
CA MET A 13 24.01 70.82 -9.30
C MET A 13 23.11 69.71 -8.74
N ALA A 14 23.41 69.22 -7.53
CA ALA A 14 22.49 68.72 -6.48
C ALA A 14 23.36 67.97 -5.42
N VAL A 15 23.46 68.36 -4.14
CA VAL A 15 22.48 68.55 -3.05
C VAL A 15 22.33 67.30 -2.15
N ALA A 16 22.67 67.53 -0.88
CA ALA A 16 22.31 66.91 0.40
C ALA A 16 21.72 65.49 0.45
N ALA A 17 22.37 64.63 1.23
CA ALA A 17 21.86 63.33 1.68
C ALA A 17 21.03 63.47 2.97
N VAL A 18 19.80 62.95 2.94
CA VAL A 18 18.94 62.71 4.11
C VAL A 18 18.99 61.21 4.40
N LEU A 19 19.35 60.83 5.63
CA LEU A 19 19.34 59.45 6.11
C LEU A 19 17.92 59.06 6.54
N LEU A 20 17.30 58.12 5.80
CA LEU A 20 16.04 57.48 6.16
C LEU A 20 16.33 56.28 7.08
N VAL A 21 15.71 56.24 8.26
CA VAL A 21 15.70 55.06 9.14
C VAL A 21 14.49 54.18 8.75
N PRO A 22 14.65 52.87 8.49
CA PRO A 22 13.51 52.01 8.16
C PRO A 22 12.75 51.62 9.43
N ALA A 23 11.43 51.75 9.40
CA ALA A 23 10.54 51.19 10.41
C ALA A 23 10.44 49.66 10.27
N PRO A 24 10.29 48.88 11.35
CA PRO A 24 10.05 47.45 11.25
C PRO A 24 8.65 47.19 10.66
N ALA A 25 8.60 46.43 9.58
CA ALA A 25 7.35 45.94 9.00
C ALA A 25 6.67 45.00 9.99
N ALA A 26 5.43 45.32 10.39
CA ALA A 26 4.57 44.38 11.08
C ALA A 26 4.25 43.23 10.11
N VAL A 27 4.74 42.04 10.42
CA VAL A 27 4.36 40.81 9.72
C VAL A 27 2.91 40.54 10.10
N ALA A 28 1.99 40.77 9.16
CA ALA A 28 0.61 40.34 9.30
C ALA A 28 0.61 38.81 9.44
N ALA A 29 0.04 38.31 10.54
CA ALA A 29 -0.19 36.88 10.72
C ALA A 29 -1.03 36.37 9.55
N GLU A 30 -0.56 35.32 8.89
CA GLU A 30 -1.30 34.57 7.88
C GLU A 30 -2.62 34.08 8.52
N PRO A 31 -3.79 34.29 7.88
CA PRO A 31 -5.05 33.83 8.45
C PRO A 31 -4.99 32.31 8.64
N GLU A 32 -5.28 31.87 9.87
CA GLU A 32 -5.41 30.47 10.22
C GLU A 32 -6.35 29.80 9.21
N PRO A 33 -5.95 28.66 8.59
CA PRO A 33 -6.81 27.99 7.61
C PRO A 33 -8.15 27.70 8.26
N ALA A 34 -9.24 28.20 7.64
CA ALA A 34 -10.58 28.03 8.16
C ALA A 34 -10.82 26.55 8.50
N PRO A 35 -11.38 26.23 9.68
CA PRO A 35 -11.65 24.86 10.05
C PRO A 35 -12.48 24.21 8.94
N ALA A 36 -12.02 23.04 8.48
CA ALA A 36 -12.74 22.29 7.45
C ALA A 36 -14.21 22.17 7.87
N PRO A 37 -15.17 22.34 6.93
CA PRO A 37 -16.59 22.32 7.29
C PRO A 37 -16.90 21.00 7.99
N ALA A 38 -17.55 21.08 9.15
CA ALA A 38 -17.92 19.91 9.92
C ALA A 38 -18.86 19.03 9.08
N ARG A 39 -18.40 17.82 8.74
CA ARG A 39 -19.11 16.88 7.86
C ARG A 39 -19.87 15.86 8.69
N THR A 40 -21.04 15.47 8.22
CA THR A 40 -21.79 14.36 8.79
C THR A 40 -20.89 13.13 8.96
N GLU A 41 -20.81 12.61 10.18
CA GLU A 41 -19.96 11.47 10.51
C GLU A 41 -20.81 10.19 10.53
N VAL A 42 -20.33 9.13 9.87
CA VAL A 42 -20.94 7.80 9.93
C VAL A 42 -19.96 6.86 10.63
N THR A 43 -20.46 6.01 11.52
CA THR A 43 -19.64 5.04 12.25
C THR A 43 -20.34 3.69 12.29
N ILE A 44 -19.56 2.63 12.05
CA ILE A 44 -20.02 1.24 12.09
C ILE A 44 -19.46 0.59 13.36
N ALA A 45 -20.34 -0.01 14.16
CA ALA A 45 -19.93 -0.79 15.33
C ALA A 45 -19.15 -2.05 14.93
N PRO A 46 -18.31 -2.62 15.83
CA PRO A 46 -17.72 -3.93 15.63
C PRO A 46 -18.78 -5.00 15.30
N VAL A 47 -18.49 -5.79 14.27
CA VAL A 47 -19.29 -6.96 13.88
C VAL A 47 -18.68 -8.19 14.55
N ASP A 48 -19.49 -9.03 15.19
CA ASP A 48 -19.01 -10.33 15.66
C ASP A 48 -18.78 -11.24 14.44
N LEU A 49 -17.56 -11.77 14.29
CA LEU A 49 -17.17 -12.62 13.17
C LEU A 49 -17.20 -14.11 13.51
N ALA A 50 -17.65 -14.47 14.72
CA ALA A 50 -17.81 -15.86 15.16
C ALA A 50 -19.07 -16.50 14.55
N GLY A 51 -19.03 -16.81 13.26
CA GLY A 51 -20.10 -17.51 12.57
C GLY A 51 -20.06 -19.04 12.77
N PRO A 52 -21.06 -19.78 12.23
CA PRO A 52 -22.25 -19.26 11.56
C PRO A 52 -23.24 -18.65 12.57
N ALA A 53 -23.58 -17.36 12.42
CA ALA A 53 -24.44 -16.65 13.36
C ALA A 53 -25.13 -15.44 12.70
N ILE A 54 -26.21 -14.96 13.31
CA ILE A 54 -26.78 -13.65 12.99
C ILE A 54 -26.19 -12.63 13.97
N SER A 55 -25.40 -11.68 13.47
CA SER A 55 -24.88 -10.57 14.27
C SER A 55 -25.75 -9.33 14.06
N THR A 56 -26.04 -8.61 15.14
CA THR A 56 -26.63 -7.26 15.06
C THR A 56 -25.51 -6.23 14.95
N VAL A 57 -25.60 -5.33 13.98
CA VAL A 57 -24.61 -4.27 13.74
C VAL A 57 -25.31 -2.92 13.85
N LYS A 58 -24.79 -2.06 14.74
CA LYS A 58 -25.25 -0.69 14.88
C LYS A 58 -24.45 0.24 13.98
N VAL A 59 -25.14 1.03 13.18
CA VAL A 59 -24.58 2.18 12.45
C VAL A 59 -25.04 3.46 13.15
N THR A 60 -24.12 4.38 13.40
CA THR A 60 -24.39 5.68 14.01
C THR A 60 -24.10 6.79 13.01
N VAL A 61 -25.01 7.74 12.89
CA VAL A 61 -24.87 8.93 12.04
C VAL A 61 -24.93 10.15 12.95
N LYS A 62 -23.89 10.97 12.95
CA LYS A 62 -23.84 12.23 13.69
C LYS A 62 -23.93 13.39 12.72
N ASN A 63 -24.94 14.24 12.91
CA ASN A 63 -25.02 15.48 12.16
C ASN A 63 -23.97 16.46 12.69
N ALA A 64 -22.82 16.59 12.03
CA ALA A 64 -21.85 17.61 12.38
C ALA A 64 -22.07 18.93 11.63
N GLY A 65 -22.98 18.95 10.65
CA GLY A 65 -23.28 20.13 9.86
C GLY A 65 -24.16 21.15 10.60
N PRO A 66 -24.22 22.39 10.09
CA PRO A 66 -24.95 23.49 10.72
C PRO A 66 -26.47 23.36 10.61
N ASP A 67 -26.97 22.71 9.56
CA ASP A 67 -28.40 22.61 9.32
C ASP A 67 -29.02 21.39 9.99
N ARG A 68 -30.32 21.47 10.27
CA ARG A 68 -31.09 20.33 10.76
C ARG A 68 -31.18 19.23 9.68
N MET A 69 -30.69 18.04 10.00
CA MET A 69 -30.76 16.86 9.17
C MET A 69 -32.15 16.20 9.26
N ARG A 70 -32.68 15.74 8.13
CA ARG A 70 -33.99 15.07 8.01
C ARG A 70 -33.98 14.06 6.86
N SER A 71 -35.04 13.25 6.77
CA SER A 71 -35.18 12.21 5.74
C SER A 71 -33.96 11.29 5.71
N LEU A 72 -33.48 10.88 6.89
CA LEU A 72 -32.29 10.06 7.03
C LEU A 72 -32.61 8.61 6.63
N GLU A 73 -31.89 8.10 5.64
CA GLU A 73 -31.84 6.68 5.34
C GLU A 73 -30.41 6.18 5.50
N VAL A 74 -30.26 4.99 6.06
CA VAL A 74 -28.97 4.34 6.26
C VAL A 74 -29.00 3.03 5.51
N SER A 75 -28.06 2.83 4.60
CA SER A 75 -27.78 1.53 3.98
C SER A 75 -26.56 0.91 4.63
N PHE A 76 -26.55 -0.42 4.73
CA PHE A 76 -25.44 -1.20 5.26
C PHE A 76 -25.18 -2.41 4.38
N ALA A 77 -23.90 -2.61 4.04
CA ALA A 77 -23.43 -3.74 3.24
C ALA A 77 -22.26 -4.42 3.96
N GLY A 78 -22.29 -5.74 3.98
CA GLY A 78 -21.16 -6.57 4.40
C GLY A 78 -20.24 -6.94 3.23
N PRO A 79 -19.24 -7.80 3.49
CA PRO A 79 -18.41 -8.39 2.45
C PRO A 79 -19.25 -9.06 1.36
N VAL A 80 -18.68 -9.18 0.15
CA VAL A 80 -19.33 -9.86 -0.98
C VAL A 80 -19.82 -11.25 -0.56
N GLY A 81 -21.08 -11.55 -0.88
CA GLY A 81 -21.74 -12.82 -0.55
C GLY A 81 -22.36 -12.89 0.85
N TRP A 82 -22.23 -11.86 1.68
CA TRP A 82 -22.88 -11.82 3.01
C TRP A 82 -24.29 -11.23 2.90
N ALA A 83 -25.26 -11.88 3.55
CA ALA A 83 -26.64 -11.41 3.58
C ALA A 83 -26.86 -10.40 4.71
N VAL A 84 -27.45 -9.25 4.39
CA VAL A 84 -27.84 -8.19 5.34
C VAL A 84 -29.34 -7.96 5.25
N GLN A 85 -30.04 -7.94 6.39
CA GLN A 85 -31.49 -7.73 6.44
C GLN A 85 -31.93 -6.79 7.59
N PRO A 86 -32.76 -5.76 7.28
CA PRO A 86 -32.91 -5.15 5.95
C PRO A 86 -31.58 -4.53 5.50
N SER A 87 -31.35 -4.29 4.22
CA SER A 87 -30.12 -3.62 3.75
C SER A 87 -30.18 -2.08 3.84
N VAL A 88 -31.38 -1.53 4.02
CA VAL A 88 -31.65 -0.09 4.20
C VAL A 88 -32.65 0.10 5.33
N ARG A 89 -32.45 1.15 6.14
CA ARG A 89 -33.42 1.61 7.13
C ARG A 89 -33.58 3.13 7.08
N SER A 90 -34.81 3.58 7.06
CA SER A 90 -35.15 4.97 7.35
C SER A 90 -35.10 5.19 8.87
N VAL A 91 -34.57 6.34 9.30
CA VAL A 91 -34.55 6.75 10.70
C VAL A 91 -35.46 7.96 10.85
N ASP A 92 -36.56 7.77 11.58
CA ASP A 92 -37.55 8.82 11.78
C ASP A 92 -37.01 9.96 12.66
N GLY A 93 -37.36 11.19 12.28
CA GLY A 93 -37.08 12.38 13.07
C GLY A 93 -36.30 13.45 12.32
N THR A 94 -35.89 14.45 13.10
CA THR A 94 -35.01 15.53 12.62
C THR A 94 -33.90 15.76 13.63
N PHE A 95 -32.67 15.85 13.15
CA PHE A 95 -31.48 15.84 13.97
C PHE A 95 -30.79 17.20 13.88
N ALA A 96 -30.75 17.92 15.00
CA ALA A 96 -30.05 19.20 15.10
C ALA A 96 -28.53 19.01 14.92
N ALA A 97 -27.80 20.11 14.79
CA ALA A 97 -26.33 20.07 14.82
C ALA A 97 -25.85 19.38 16.11
N GLY A 98 -24.88 18.47 15.96
CA GLY A 98 -24.34 17.63 17.03
C GLY A 98 -25.19 16.40 17.40
N ALA A 99 -26.43 16.30 16.92
CA ALA A 99 -27.30 15.17 17.27
C ALA A 99 -26.91 13.87 16.54
N THR A 100 -27.16 12.73 17.19
CA THR A 100 -26.86 11.40 16.67
C THR A 100 -28.13 10.59 16.42
N ALA A 101 -28.12 9.83 15.33
CA ALA A 101 -29.09 8.82 14.97
C ALA A 101 -28.43 7.44 14.93
N ALA A 102 -29.21 6.38 15.16
CA ALA A 102 -28.73 5.02 15.06
C ALA A 102 -29.69 4.14 14.23
N ALA A 103 -29.12 3.22 13.45
CA ALA A 103 -29.83 2.20 12.72
C ALA A 103 -29.18 0.83 13.00
N GLU A 104 -30.00 -0.21 13.20
CA GLU A 104 -29.53 -1.57 13.46
C GLU A 104 -29.81 -2.50 12.28
N PHE A 105 -28.80 -3.29 11.93
CA PHE A 105 -28.82 -4.23 10.83
C PHE A 105 -28.53 -5.63 11.34
N ARG A 106 -29.17 -6.65 10.76
CA ARG A 106 -28.80 -8.04 11.01
C ARG A 106 -28.00 -8.56 9.84
N ILE A 107 -26.86 -9.17 10.12
CA ILE A 107 -25.98 -9.74 9.11
C ILE A 107 -25.78 -11.23 9.40
N GLN A 108 -25.89 -12.05 8.35
CA GLN A 108 -25.55 -13.46 8.42
C GLN A 108 -24.05 -13.62 8.26
N VAL A 109 -23.38 -13.89 9.37
CA VAL A 109 -21.95 -14.19 9.44
C VAL A 109 -21.78 -15.65 9.05
N PRO A 110 -21.09 -15.98 7.94
CA PRO A 110 -20.82 -17.35 7.54
C PRO A 110 -19.86 -18.04 8.50
N GLU A 111 -19.79 -19.36 8.38
CA GLU A 111 -18.80 -20.17 9.09
C GLU A 111 -17.36 -19.66 8.82
N PRO A 112 -16.53 -19.52 9.87
CA PRO A 112 -15.12 -19.16 9.74
C PRO A 112 -14.39 -20.14 8.82
N ARG A 113 -13.58 -19.58 7.93
CA ARG A 113 -12.66 -20.37 7.10
C ARG A 113 -11.25 -20.21 7.63
N ALA A 114 -10.45 -21.25 7.44
CA ALA A 114 -9.01 -21.17 7.70
C ALA A 114 -8.37 -20.09 6.79
N GLY A 115 -7.27 -19.52 7.29
CA GLY A 115 -6.55 -18.44 6.62
C GLY A 115 -7.00 -17.05 7.06
N PHE A 116 -6.13 -16.09 6.79
CA PHE A 116 -6.38 -14.70 7.10
C PHE A 116 -7.29 -14.04 6.06
N THR A 117 -8.19 -13.16 6.48
CA THR A 117 -8.99 -12.33 5.58
C THR A 117 -9.35 -11.01 6.24
N VAL A 118 -9.35 -9.93 5.46
CA VAL A 118 -9.93 -8.65 5.86
C VAL A 118 -11.34 -8.52 5.31
N ARG A 119 -12.29 -8.30 6.22
CA ARG A 119 -13.71 -8.14 5.94
C ARG A 119 -14.05 -6.66 6.03
N THR A 120 -14.48 -6.08 4.93
CA THR A 120 -14.89 -4.68 4.86
C THR A 120 -16.41 -4.57 4.90
N PHE A 121 -16.89 -3.72 5.79
CA PHE A 121 -18.29 -3.33 5.92
C PHE A 121 -18.42 -1.88 5.50
N THR A 122 -19.50 -1.54 4.81
CA THR A 122 -19.76 -0.19 4.31
C THR A 122 -21.14 0.25 4.78
N ALA A 123 -21.22 1.48 5.29
CA ALA A 123 -22.48 2.13 5.60
C ALA A 123 -22.56 3.47 4.88
N THR A 124 -23.71 3.74 4.29
CA THR A 124 -23.98 5.02 3.61
C THR A 124 -25.24 5.62 4.20
N ALA A 125 -25.13 6.84 4.69
CA ALA A 125 -26.27 7.64 5.13
C ALA A 125 -26.66 8.62 4.01
N THR A 126 -27.93 8.67 3.62
CA THR A 126 -28.49 9.70 2.75
C THR A 126 -29.47 10.56 3.55
N TYR A 127 -29.47 11.87 3.32
CA TYR A 127 -30.25 12.81 4.12
C TYR A 127 -30.48 14.14 3.39
N LYS A 128 -31.34 14.98 3.95
CA LYS A 128 -31.51 16.39 3.56
C LYS A 128 -31.08 17.31 4.70
N GLY A 129 -30.48 18.45 4.38
CA GLY A 129 -29.91 19.37 5.37
C GLY A 129 -28.54 18.89 5.88
N GLY A 130 -28.28 19.05 7.17
CA GLY A 130 -27.01 18.65 7.78
C GLY A 130 -25.85 19.54 7.34
N ASP A 131 -24.87 18.95 6.67
CA ASP A 131 -23.72 19.63 6.06
C ASP A 131 -23.94 20.03 4.60
N GLY A 132 -25.14 19.75 4.05
CA GLY A 132 -25.49 20.03 2.66
C GLY A 132 -24.94 19.03 1.64
N ALA A 133 -24.16 18.02 2.05
CA ALA A 133 -23.63 17.00 1.14
C ALA A 133 -24.69 16.00 0.69
N GLY A 134 -25.73 15.81 1.51
CA GLY A 134 -26.84 14.88 1.26
C GLY A 134 -26.48 13.40 1.35
N THR A 135 -25.20 13.07 1.52
CA THR A 135 -24.71 11.71 1.73
C THR A 135 -23.43 11.71 2.56
N ALA A 136 -23.21 10.65 3.32
CA ALA A 136 -21.96 10.36 4.02
C ALA A 136 -21.72 8.85 4.07
N THR A 137 -20.47 8.43 3.89
CA THR A 137 -20.10 7.01 3.85
C THR A 137 -19.01 6.72 4.87
N ALA A 138 -19.11 5.56 5.52
CA ALA A 138 -18.04 5.01 6.32
C ALA A 138 -17.74 3.57 5.91
N THR A 139 -16.50 3.16 6.12
CA THR A 139 -16.08 1.77 6.03
C THR A 139 -15.51 1.31 7.36
N ARG A 140 -15.65 0.02 7.63
CA ARG A 140 -15.01 -0.65 8.75
C ARG A 140 -14.38 -1.93 8.24
N SER A 141 -13.07 -2.07 8.43
CA SER A 141 -12.36 -3.30 8.13
C SER A 141 -12.09 -4.07 9.42
N GLN A 142 -12.40 -5.36 9.41
CA GLN A 142 -12.11 -6.27 10.51
C GLN A 142 -11.38 -7.51 10.00
N ARG A 143 -10.52 -8.06 10.85
CA ARG A 143 -9.69 -9.21 10.55
C ARG A 143 -10.42 -10.48 10.99
N SER A 144 -10.32 -11.55 10.20
CA SER A 144 -10.63 -12.91 10.65
C SER A 144 -9.47 -13.84 10.32
N GLY A 145 -9.16 -14.75 11.24
CA GLY A 145 -7.93 -15.55 11.17
C GLY A 145 -6.69 -14.74 11.57
N THR A 146 -5.55 -15.41 11.56
CA THR A 146 -4.24 -14.83 11.93
C THR A 146 -3.37 -14.75 10.68
N PRO A 147 -2.65 -13.63 10.43
CA PRO A 147 -1.61 -13.59 9.41
C PRO A 147 -0.55 -14.68 9.65
N LEU A 148 0.17 -15.05 8.60
CA LEU A 148 1.33 -15.93 8.70
C LEU A 148 2.40 -15.25 9.57
N ALA A 149 3.22 -16.03 10.29
CA ALA A 149 4.16 -15.47 11.25
C ALA A 149 5.29 -14.70 10.55
N ASP A 150 5.72 -15.20 9.39
CA ASP A 150 6.71 -14.57 8.52
C ASP A 150 6.48 -14.94 7.03
N LEU A 151 7.36 -14.45 6.16
CA LEU A 151 7.25 -14.71 4.72
C LEU A 151 7.60 -16.17 4.36
N ALA A 152 8.44 -16.83 5.15
CA ALA A 152 8.84 -18.21 4.87
C ALA A 152 7.66 -19.18 5.05
N ASP A 153 6.78 -18.92 6.02
CA ASP A 153 5.48 -19.60 6.17
C ASP A 153 4.56 -19.44 4.94
N ALA A 154 4.79 -18.40 4.12
CA ALA A 154 4.03 -18.14 2.90
C ALA A 154 4.65 -18.80 1.66
N TYR A 155 5.85 -19.38 1.75
CA TYR A 155 6.54 -19.97 0.60
C TYR A 155 5.72 -21.07 -0.05
N ASN A 156 5.47 -20.92 -1.34
CA ASN A 156 4.59 -21.81 -2.10
C ASN A 156 5.20 -22.29 -3.43
N ASN A 157 6.39 -21.81 -3.80
CA ASN A 157 6.99 -22.06 -5.10
C ASN A 157 8.49 -22.44 -5.01
N VAL A 158 8.90 -23.39 -5.85
CA VAL A 158 10.31 -23.84 -5.97
C VAL A 158 11.01 -23.00 -7.04
N GLY A 159 11.64 -21.92 -6.58
CA GLY A 159 12.28 -20.93 -7.46
C GLY A 159 13.74 -21.23 -7.81
N VAL A 160 14.41 -22.04 -7.01
CA VAL A 160 15.84 -22.35 -7.11
C VAL A 160 16.03 -23.85 -7.06
N THR A 161 16.86 -24.39 -7.95
CA THR A 161 17.23 -25.83 -7.94
C THR A 161 18.73 -26.00 -8.08
N ASP A 162 19.20 -27.18 -7.70
CA ASP A 162 20.57 -27.59 -7.96
C ASP A 162 20.73 -27.97 -9.43
N GLU A 163 21.85 -27.64 -10.06
CA GLU A 163 22.13 -28.06 -11.45
C GLU A 163 22.13 -29.59 -11.64
N SER A 164 22.41 -30.36 -10.58
CA SER A 164 22.35 -31.82 -10.57
C SER A 164 20.95 -32.39 -10.33
N ASP A 165 20.00 -31.59 -9.81
CA ASP A 165 18.60 -31.96 -9.61
C ASP A 165 17.65 -30.78 -9.94
N PRO A 166 17.47 -30.46 -11.24
CA PRO A 166 16.65 -29.33 -11.66
C PRO A 166 15.15 -29.64 -11.69
N THR A 167 14.77 -30.92 -11.58
CA THR A 167 13.41 -31.41 -11.81
C THR A 167 12.34 -30.80 -10.88
N PRO A 168 12.62 -30.50 -9.59
CA PRO A 168 11.64 -29.87 -8.71
C PRO A 168 11.29 -28.42 -9.05
N GLY A 169 12.08 -27.76 -9.91
CA GLY A 169 11.97 -26.33 -10.20
C GLY A 169 10.70 -25.98 -10.95
N ASN A 170 10.07 -24.87 -10.60
CA ASN A 170 8.91 -24.35 -11.32
C ASN A 170 8.69 -22.84 -11.14
N TYR A 171 9.79 -22.07 -11.10
CA TYR A 171 9.78 -20.62 -10.90
C TYR A 171 8.77 -19.91 -11.82
N ASP A 172 8.77 -20.25 -13.12
CA ASP A 172 7.95 -19.59 -14.15
C ASP A 172 6.67 -20.34 -14.53
N GLY A 173 6.32 -21.41 -13.80
CA GLY A 173 5.21 -22.29 -14.14
C GLY A 173 5.48 -23.26 -15.31
N GLY A 174 6.64 -23.15 -15.97
CA GLY A 174 7.07 -24.00 -17.09
C GLY A 174 8.18 -24.99 -16.71
N GLY A 175 8.40 -25.23 -15.42
CA GLY A 175 9.43 -26.14 -14.91
C GLY A 175 10.85 -25.56 -14.87
N ASN A 176 11.03 -24.26 -15.10
CA ASN A 176 12.34 -23.63 -15.04
C ASN A 176 12.60 -22.99 -13.67
N SER A 177 13.86 -22.80 -13.30
CA SER A 177 14.25 -22.19 -12.02
C SER A 177 15.62 -21.51 -12.11
N PHE A 178 15.95 -20.68 -11.14
CA PHE A 178 17.33 -20.20 -10.98
C PHE A 178 18.26 -21.38 -10.63
N SER A 179 19.49 -21.36 -11.14
CA SER A 179 20.55 -22.28 -10.71
C SER A 179 21.11 -21.83 -9.36
N ALA A 180 21.12 -22.72 -8.37
CA ALA A 180 21.73 -22.47 -7.07
C ALA A 180 23.22 -22.11 -7.19
N GLN A 181 23.95 -22.80 -8.08
CA GLN A 181 25.37 -22.55 -8.35
C GLN A 181 25.58 -21.14 -8.93
N LYS A 182 24.74 -20.73 -9.89
CA LYS A 182 24.87 -19.42 -10.55
C LYS A 182 24.40 -18.26 -9.70
N LEU A 183 23.50 -18.51 -8.75
CA LEU A 183 23.15 -17.56 -7.69
C LEU A 183 24.30 -17.41 -6.68
N ALA A 184 24.96 -18.51 -6.31
CA ALA A 184 26.13 -18.47 -5.42
C ALA A 184 27.30 -17.68 -6.04
N ASP A 185 27.53 -17.79 -7.35
CA ASP A 185 28.54 -17.00 -8.09
C ASP A 185 28.33 -15.47 -7.95
N VAL A 186 27.10 -15.03 -7.66
CA VAL A 186 26.74 -13.61 -7.43
C VAL A 186 26.41 -13.29 -5.98
N GLY A 187 26.80 -14.17 -5.05
CA GLY A 187 26.68 -13.96 -3.60
C GLY A 187 25.29 -14.23 -3.02
N LEU A 188 24.35 -14.79 -3.79
CA LEU A 188 23.02 -15.17 -3.32
C LEU A 188 23.00 -16.64 -2.89
N THR A 189 23.64 -16.92 -1.77
CA THR A 189 23.59 -18.22 -1.08
C THR A 189 22.49 -18.24 -0.01
N PRO A 190 21.99 -19.40 0.43
CA PRO A 190 20.99 -19.47 1.49
C PRO A 190 21.39 -18.66 2.74
N GLY A 191 20.49 -17.78 3.20
CA GLY A 191 20.73 -16.90 4.35
C GLY A 191 21.63 -15.69 4.08
N ALA A 192 22.08 -15.46 2.83
CA ALA A 192 22.94 -14.33 2.52
C ALA A 192 22.23 -12.99 2.75
N THR A 193 22.93 -12.04 3.37
CA THR A 193 22.44 -10.67 3.51
C THR A 193 22.40 -9.95 2.16
N VAL A 194 21.26 -9.35 1.83
CA VAL A 194 21.05 -8.52 0.64
C VAL A 194 20.71 -7.11 1.09
N ARG A 195 21.48 -6.11 0.64
CA ARG A 195 21.21 -4.70 0.95
C ARG A 195 20.66 -3.99 -0.28
N ALA A 196 19.45 -3.47 -0.19
CA ALA A 196 18.81 -2.74 -1.29
C ALA A 196 17.85 -1.69 -0.76
N LEU A 197 17.82 -0.52 -1.41
CA LEU A 197 16.87 0.56 -1.13
C LEU A 197 16.83 1.02 0.34
N GLY A 198 17.93 0.86 1.08
CA GLY A 198 18.05 1.21 2.49
C GLY A 198 17.63 0.11 3.48
N ALA A 199 17.13 -1.04 2.99
CA ALA A 199 16.81 -2.21 3.79
C ALA A 199 17.97 -3.21 3.85
N GLU A 200 18.02 -3.94 4.95
CA GLU A 200 18.72 -5.22 5.06
C GLU A 200 17.70 -6.36 4.91
N LEU A 201 17.85 -7.13 3.84
CA LEU A 201 17.03 -8.29 3.47
C LEU A 201 17.87 -9.56 3.57
N THR A 202 17.22 -10.71 3.52
CA THR A 202 17.85 -12.03 3.58
C THR A 202 17.45 -12.84 2.35
N TRP A 203 18.43 -13.35 1.61
CA TRP A 203 18.15 -14.37 0.60
C TRP A 203 17.63 -15.64 1.30
N PRO A 204 16.55 -16.28 0.82
CA PRO A 204 15.89 -17.37 1.53
C PRO A 204 16.85 -18.46 2.00
N GLU A 205 16.66 -18.96 3.21
CA GLU A 205 17.40 -20.11 3.76
C GLU A 205 16.96 -21.45 3.15
N ALA A 206 15.89 -21.45 2.34
CA ALA A 206 15.35 -22.63 1.71
C ALA A 206 16.40 -23.37 0.87
N ALA A 207 16.50 -24.68 1.09
CA ALA A 207 17.37 -25.54 0.28
C ALA A 207 16.89 -25.56 -1.18
N ALA A 208 17.84 -25.67 -2.12
CA ALA A 208 17.51 -25.82 -3.53
C ALA A 208 16.58 -27.02 -3.74
N GLY A 209 15.58 -26.88 -4.62
CA GLY A 209 14.53 -27.87 -4.84
C GLY A 209 13.36 -27.80 -3.85
N THR A 210 13.41 -26.91 -2.86
CA THR A 210 12.30 -26.66 -1.92
C THR A 210 11.64 -25.30 -2.14
N LYS A 211 10.49 -25.08 -1.51
CA LYS A 211 9.76 -23.82 -1.62
C LYS A 211 10.57 -22.72 -0.93
N GLY A 212 10.92 -21.68 -1.68
CA GLY A 212 11.80 -20.60 -1.21
C GLY A 212 11.37 -19.21 -1.65
N ASN A 213 10.16 -19.09 -2.22
CA ASN A 213 9.57 -17.79 -2.55
C ASN A 213 8.06 -17.89 -2.51
N VAL A 214 7.43 -16.71 -2.45
CA VAL A 214 5.99 -16.54 -2.53
C VAL A 214 5.61 -16.09 -3.94
N SER A 215 4.97 -16.97 -4.71
CA SER A 215 4.11 -16.55 -5.82
C SER A 215 2.86 -15.90 -5.21
N SER A 216 2.72 -14.59 -5.43
CA SER A 216 1.79 -13.75 -4.66
C SER A 216 0.33 -14.04 -5.01
N ALA A 217 -0.49 -14.25 -4.00
CA ALA A 217 -1.90 -14.63 -4.13
C ALA A 217 -2.79 -13.97 -3.06
N GLY A 218 -2.34 -12.88 -2.42
CA GLY A 218 -3.07 -12.25 -1.31
C GLY A 218 -2.66 -12.71 0.08
N GLN A 219 -1.51 -13.34 0.24
CA GLN A 219 -1.02 -13.80 1.54
C GLN A 219 -0.88 -12.61 2.50
N ALA A 220 -1.31 -12.80 3.75
CA ALA A 220 -1.07 -11.85 4.82
C ALA A 220 0.06 -12.36 5.70
N VAL A 221 1.06 -11.53 5.90
CA VAL A 221 2.30 -11.87 6.58
C VAL A 221 2.61 -10.83 7.63
N THR A 222 2.81 -11.28 8.86
CA THR A 222 3.20 -10.42 9.98
C THR A 222 4.54 -9.76 9.67
N LEU A 223 4.64 -8.46 9.94
CA LEU A 223 5.87 -7.69 9.80
C LEU A 223 5.84 -6.54 10.80
N ASN A 224 6.72 -6.58 11.80
CA ASN A 224 6.75 -5.57 12.84
C ASN A 224 7.88 -4.58 12.59
N GLY A 225 7.61 -3.29 12.79
CA GLY A 225 8.63 -2.25 12.75
C GLY A 225 8.09 -0.89 12.32
N ARG A 226 9.00 0.09 12.23
CA ARG A 226 8.72 1.47 11.79
C ARG A 226 9.79 1.90 10.81
N GLY A 227 9.42 2.72 9.83
CA GLY A 227 10.31 3.24 8.81
C GLY A 227 9.51 3.92 7.70
N GLY A 228 10.18 4.63 6.80
CA GLY A 228 9.56 5.33 5.68
C GLY A 228 9.28 4.45 4.46
N LYS A 229 9.79 3.21 4.42
CA LYS A 229 9.63 2.31 3.27
C LYS A 229 9.49 0.85 3.66
N LEU A 230 8.67 0.13 2.90
CA LEU A 230 8.67 -1.33 2.84
C LEU A 230 9.37 -1.74 1.55
N VAL A 231 10.45 -2.51 1.68
CA VAL A 231 11.26 -3.00 0.57
C VAL A 231 10.97 -4.48 0.36
N PHE A 232 10.79 -4.87 -0.89
CA PHE A 232 10.59 -6.25 -1.33
C PHE A 232 11.79 -6.70 -2.16
N LEU A 233 12.32 -7.88 -1.88
CA LEU A 233 13.27 -8.60 -2.73
C LEU A 233 12.48 -9.61 -3.58
N GLY A 234 12.62 -9.55 -4.90
CA GLY A 234 11.78 -10.32 -5.77
C GLY A 234 12.22 -10.37 -7.22
N SER A 235 11.43 -11.07 -8.03
CA SER A 235 11.58 -11.09 -9.48
C SER A 235 10.24 -11.43 -10.13
N GLY A 236 10.06 -11.02 -11.39
CA GLY A 236 8.79 -11.14 -12.11
C GLY A 236 8.78 -12.31 -13.08
N VAL A 237 7.60 -12.81 -13.40
CA VAL A 237 7.37 -13.73 -14.52
C VAL A 237 6.47 -13.05 -15.55
N GLY A 238 6.95 -12.95 -16.79
CA GLY A 238 6.31 -12.16 -17.82
C GLY A 238 6.34 -10.65 -17.54
N SER A 239 5.68 -9.86 -18.39
CA SER A 239 5.66 -8.39 -18.31
C SER A 239 4.59 -7.82 -17.37
N GLY A 240 3.78 -8.69 -16.76
CA GLY A 240 2.61 -8.32 -15.95
C GLY A 240 2.83 -8.43 -14.44
N ALA A 241 4.06 -8.57 -13.96
CA ALA A 241 4.39 -8.76 -12.54
C ALA A 241 4.31 -7.44 -11.74
N THR A 242 3.12 -6.84 -11.70
CA THR A 242 2.80 -5.61 -10.95
C THR A 242 1.56 -5.80 -10.07
N GLY A 243 1.49 -5.09 -8.95
CA GLY A 243 0.41 -5.23 -7.99
C GLY A 243 0.48 -4.22 -6.86
N THR A 244 -0.55 -4.21 -6.02
CA THR A 244 -0.65 -3.33 -4.86
C THR A 244 -0.55 -4.15 -3.58
N ALA A 245 0.46 -3.86 -2.76
CA ALA A 245 0.51 -4.35 -1.38
C ALA A 245 -0.32 -3.44 -0.47
N THR A 246 -0.93 -4.04 0.55
CA THR A 246 -1.63 -3.30 1.61
C THR A 246 -0.90 -3.50 2.92
N VAL A 247 -0.63 -2.41 3.62
CA VAL A 247 0.06 -2.39 4.91
C VAL A 247 -0.95 -2.05 5.98
N TYR A 248 -1.01 -2.85 7.03
CA TYR A 248 -1.84 -2.60 8.19
C TYR A 248 -0.95 -2.16 9.35
N TYR A 249 -1.34 -1.09 10.02
CA TYR A 249 -0.62 -0.56 11.17
C TYR A 249 -1.31 -0.98 12.47
N LYS A 250 -0.56 -0.97 13.58
CA LYS A 250 -1.09 -1.33 14.91
C LYS A 250 -2.13 -0.36 15.45
N ASP A 251 -2.17 0.87 14.94
CA ASP A 251 -3.22 1.85 15.26
C ASP A 251 -4.55 1.57 14.53
N GLY A 252 -4.62 0.51 13.71
CA GLY A 252 -5.78 0.11 12.95
C GLY A 252 -5.93 0.82 11.60
N THR A 253 -5.08 1.80 11.29
CA THR A 253 -5.04 2.43 9.96
C THR A 253 -4.34 1.54 8.94
N THR A 254 -4.49 1.88 7.66
CA THR A 254 -3.88 1.15 6.55
C THR A 254 -3.19 2.09 5.59
N GLY A 255 -2.20 1.56 4.87
CA GLY A 255 -1.57 2.18 3.72
C GLY A 255 -1.56 1.21 2.54
N THR A 256 -1.34 1.73 1.34
CA THR A 256 -1.17 0.92 0.13
C THR A 256 -0.02 1.44 -0.70
N GLY A 257 0.56 0.56 -1.49
CA GLY A 257 1.57 0.95 -2.47
C GLY A 257 1.66 -0.04 -3.60
N SER A 258 1.79 0.50 -4.81
CA SER A 258 2.01 -0.30 -6.02
C SER A 258 3.49 -0.55 -6.23
N PHE A 259 3.82 -1.77 -6.62
CA PHE A 259 5.17 -2.17 -7.00
C PHE A 259 5.12 -3.23 -8.11
N GLY A 260 6.28 -3.52 -8.68
CA GLY A 260 6.43 -4.64 -9.59
C GLY A 260 7.89 -5.01 -9.82
N PHE A 261 8.08 -6.13 -10.50
CA PHE A 261 9.38 -6.62 -10.90
C PHE A 261 9.40 -6.87 -12.41
N PRO A 262 10.48 -6.54 -13.13
CA PRO A 262 10.66 -6.96 -14.51
C PRO A 262 10.59 -8.49 -14.62
N ASN A 263 10.29 -9.00 -15.81
CA ASN A 263 10.51 -10.41 -16.10
C ASN A 263 11.95 -10.78 -15.70
N TRP A 264 12.10 -11.91 -15.00
CA TRP A 264 13.36 -12.44 -14.48
C TRP A 264 14.46 -12.53 -15.53
N SER A 265 14.13 -12.54 -16.82
CA SER A 265 15.05 -12.27 -17.94
C SER A 265 14.39 -11.39 -19.00
N PHE A 266 15.18 -10.89 -19.95
CA PHE A 266 14.74 -10.18 -21.17
C PHE A 266 14.12 -8.78 -21.02
N ASP A 267 13.44 -8.48 -19.91
CA ASP A 267 12.91 -7.13 -19.69
C ASP A 267 14.02 -6.13 -19.29
N PRO A 268 13.81 -4.82 -19.53
CA PRO A 268 14.66 -3.76 -18.98
C PRO A 268 14.75 -3.89 -17.45
N ALA A 269 15.96 -3.83 -16.91
CA ALA A 269 16.20 -4.07 -15.49
C ALA A 269 15.57 -3.03 -14.54
N ASN A 270 15.10 -1.90 -15.08
CA ASN A 270 14.43 -0.83 -14.35
C ASN A 270 12.91 -0.76 -14.63
N ALA A 271 12.35 -1.74 -15.36
CA ALA A 271 10.91 -1.78 -15.60
C ALA A 271 10.15 -1.79 -14.27
N HIS A 272 8.97 -1.17 -14.27
CA HIS A 272 8.10 -1.02 -13.11
C HIS A 272 8.70 -0.23 -11.92
N GLY A 273 9.86 0.43 -12.08
CA GLY A 273 10.53 1.16 -10.99
C GLY A 273 11.42 0.29 -10.11
N ALA A 274 11.68 -0.97 -10.51
CA ALA A 274 12.54 -1.87 -9.79
C ALA A 274 14.02 -1.46 -9.87
N THR A 275 14.79 -1.91 -8.89
CA THR A 275 16.25 -1.78 -8.81
C THR A 275 16.89 -3.16 -8.98
N LEU A 276 17.83 -3.29 -9.90
CA LEU A 276 18.59 -4.53 -10.07
C LEU A 276 19.45 -4.81 -8.83
N VAL A 277 19.31 -6.01 -8.27
CA VAL A 277 20.12 -6.49 -7.14
C VAL A 277 21.25 -7.38 -7.64
N ALA A 278 20.92 -8.40 -8.44
CA ALA A 278 21.89 -9.36 -8.97
C ALA A 278 21.46 -9.93 -10.32
N SER A 279 22.42 -10.45 -11.08
CA SER A 279 22.20 -11.15 -12.36
C SER A 279 23.01 -12.44 -12.37
N SER A 280 22.36 -13.59 -12.24
CA SER A 280 22.99 -14.90 -12.41
C SER A 280 23.00 -15.31 -13.89
N ASP A 281 23.99 -16.10 -14.29
CA ASP A 281 24.09 -16.61 -15.67
C ASP A 281 23.23 -17.85 -15.89
N GLY A 282 22.38 -17.83 -16.91
CA GLY A 282 21.53 -18.96 -17.28
C GLY A 282 20.52 -19.38 -16.22
N ARG A 283 19.89 -20.53 -16.47
CA ARG A 283 18.83 -21.09 -15.62
C ARG A 283 18.85 -22.60 -15.63
N ASN A 284 18.22 -23.20 -14.63
CA ASN A 284 17.87 -24.61 -14.65
C ASN A 284 16.57 -24.82 -15.42
N ARG A 285 16.60 -25.83 -16.30
CA ARG A 285 15.45 -26.37 -17.03
C ARG A 285 15.27 -27.82 -16.57
N GLN A 286 14.10 -28.40 -16.84
CA GLN A 286 13.82 -29.80 -16.48
C GLN A 286 14.84 -30.81 -17.02
N ASN A 287 15.53 -30.49 -18.12
CA ASN A 287 16.56 -31.32 -18.74
C ASN A 287 18.01 -30.88 -18.44
N GLY A 288 18.22 -30.07 -17.40
CA GLY A 288 19.54 -29.58 -16.98
C GLY A 288 19.72 -28.07 -17.16
N TYR A 289 20.89 -27.61 -16.72
CA TYR A 289 21.31 -26.23 -16.90
C TYR A 289 21.24 -25.80 -18.37
N GLY A 290 20.93 -24.53 -18.62
CA GLY A 290 20.92 -23.97 -19.96
C GLY A 290 20.78 -22.46 -19.98
N ASN A 291 20.70 -21.92 -21.20
CA ASN A 291 20.65 -20.47 -21.45
C ASN A 291 21.88 -19.72 -20.89
N ALA A 292 23.05 -20.36 -20.87
CA ALA A 292 24.32 -19.68 -20.58
C ALA A 292 24.49 -18.43 -21.49
N GLY A 293 25.02 -17.36 -20.92
CA GLY A 293 25.11 -16.03 -21.51
C GLY A 293 23.85 -15.16 -21.33
N ILE A 294 22.75 -15.69 -20.80
CA ILE A 294 21.52 -14.93 -20.53
C ILE A 294 21.43 -14.60 -19.05
N ALA A 295 21.30 -13.31 -18.73
CA ALA A 295 21.14 -12.85 -17.36
C ALA A 295 19.72 -13.15 -16.84
N TYR A 296 19.66 -13.88 -15.73
CA TYR A 296 18.48 -14.09 -14.90
C TYR A 296 18.63 -13.31 -13.60
N ARG A 297 17.62 -12.51 -13.24
CA ARG A 297 17.81 -11.34 -12.39
C ARG A 297 16.93 -11.35 -11.15
N ILE A 298 17.50 -10.85 -10.07
CA ILE A 298 16.84 -10.53 -8.81
C ILE A 298 16.80 -9.01 -8.66
N PHE A 299 15.67 -8.51 -8.17
CA PHE A 299 15.38 -7.10 -8.07
C PHE A 299 14.92 -6.73 -6.66
N ALA A 300 14.98 -5.45 -6.35
CA ALA A 300 14.30 -4.84 -5.21
C ALA A 300 13.32 -3.78 -5.69
N HIS A 301 12.21 -3.62 -4.98
CA HIS A 301 11.29 -2.50 -5.14
C HIS A 301 10.80 -2.07 -3.76
N SER A 302 10.42 -0.80 -3.61
CA SER A 302 9.86 -0.31 -2.34
C SER A 302 8.53 0.41 -2.53
N ILE A 303 7.73 0.44 -1.47
CA ILE A 303 6.55 1.30 -1.35
C ILE A 303 6.71 2.21 -0.12
N PRO A 304 6.10 3.41 -0.11
CA PRO A 304 6.17 4.29 1.05
C PRO A 304 5.40 3.71 2.23
N LEU A 305 5.92 3.95 3.43
CA LEU A 305 5.26 3.73 4.70
C LEU A 305 5.09 5.07 5.43
N ASP A 306 4.15 5.10 6.37
CA ASP A 306 4.07 6.18 7.35
C ASP A 306 5.09 5.91 8.47
N ALA A 307 6.19 6.66 8.47
CA ALA A 307 7.29 6.46 9.42
C ALA A 307 6.91 6.68 10.89
N ALA A 308 5.78 7.36 11.16
CA ALA A 308 5.29 7.55 12.52
C ALA A 308 4.55 6.31 13.06
N LYS A 309 4.18 5.36 12.18
CA LYS A 309 3.32 4.23 12.51
C LYS A 309 4.07 2.91 12.54
N GLU A 310 3.59 2.02 13.40
CA GLU A 310 4.11 0.67 13.53
C GLU A 310 3.35 -0.29 12.63
N VAL A 311 4.07 -0.92 11.71
CA VAL A 311 3.52 -1.97 10.84
C VAL A 311 3.16 -3.18 11.71
N ASP A 312 2.02 -3.78 11.38
CA ASP A 312 1.49 -4.99 12.01
C ASP A 312 1.64 -6.19 11.06
N PHE A 313 1.10 -6.05 9.85
CA PHE A 313 1.25 -7.05 8.79
C PHE A 313 1.08 -6.42 7.41
N VAL A 314 1.50 -7.18 6.40
CA VAL A 314 1.42 -6.82 4.98
C VAL A 314 0.56 -7.87 4.27
N VAL A 315 -0.31 -7.41 3.38
CA VAL A 315 -1.02 -8.27 2.43
C VAL A 315 -0.38 -8.10 1.06
N LEU A 316 0.17 -9.18 0.52
CA LEU A 316 0.76 -9.24 -0.82
C LEU A 316 -0.34 -9.11 -1.90
N PRO A 317 0.01 -8.67 -3.12
CA PRO A 317 -0.96 -8.60 -4.22
C PRO A 317 -1.47 -9.98 -4.65
N GLY A 318 -2.68 -10.03 -5.21
CA GLY A 318 -3.25 -11.23 -5.82
C GLY A 318 -2.76 -11.48 -7.25
N ASN A 319 -1.44 -11.46 -7.48
CA ASN A 319 -0.83 -11.66 -8.80
C ASN A 319 0.34 -12.64 -8.72
N GLY A 320 0.12 -13.87 -9.22
CA GLY A 320 1.08 -14.97 -9.12
C GLY A 320 2.38 -14.76 -9.90
N ASN A 321 2.42 -13.78 -10.80
CA ASN A 321 3.64 -13.41 -11.53
C ASN A 321 4.65 -12.63 -10.67
N ILE A 322 4.24 -12.17 -9.48
CA ILE A 322 5.11 -11.51 -8.51
C ILE A 322 5.66 -12.56 -7.56
N HIS A 323 6.96 -12.81 -7.64
CA HIS A 323 7.68 -13.69 -6.73
C HIS A 323 8.46 -12.87 -5.71
N VAL A 324 8.13 -13.04 -4.43
CA VAL A 324 8.81 -12.37 -3.31
C VAL A 324 9.69 -13.39 -2.58
N PHE A 325 10.97 -13.06 -2.44
CA PHE A 325 11.95 -13.86 -1.71
C PHE A 325 12.08 -13.37 -0.26
N ASP A 326 12.01 -12.05 -0.05
CA ASP A 326 12.03 -11.42 1.28
C ASP A 326 11.38 -10.04 1.28
N MET A 327 11.07 -9.50 2.46
CA MET A 327 10.65 -8.12 2.65
C MET A 327 11.10 -7.55 4.00
N ALA A 328 11.48 -6.27 4.00
CA ALA A 328 11.99 -5.60 5.18
C ALA A 328 11.62 -4.12 5.21
N ILE A 329 11.58 -3.54 6.41
CA ILE A 329 11.31 -2.11 6.62
C ILE A 329 12.64 -1.36 6.60
N ALA A 330 12.67 -0.25 5.86
CA ALA A 330 13.80 0.68 5.80
C ALA A 330 13.40 2.07 6.33
N PRO A 331 14.39 2.88 6.78
CA PRO A 331 14.17 4.28 7.14
C PRO A 331 13.48 5.11 6.04
#